data_AF-A0A927X4K3-F1
#
_entry.id   AF-A0A927X4K3-F1
#
_cell.length_a   1.000
_cell.length_b   1.000
_cell.length_c   1.000
_cell.angle_alpha   90.00
_cell.angle_beta   90.00
_cell.angle_gamma   90.00
#
_symmetry.space_group_name_H-M   'P 1'
#
loop_
_entity.id
_entity.type
_entity.pdbx_description
1 polymer ?
#
loop_
_entity_poly.entity_id
_entity_poly.type
_entity_poly.pdbx_seq_one_letter_code
_entity_poly.pdbx_strand_id
1 'polypeptide(L)'
;MGQLEKRFLEAATVGDVNVVKKMLAEGIDVDVRNEENRTALMRCTRRGRKQVTQLLLDAGADVNAVDENLKTPIMGAAKKGHEEVVEMLIDAGADVNAADEEGSTSLMRAAFMGYEGIVRTLLRNGANINQQDIKGRTALMEACSAGAINVIDVLLARKADVNVQDRMGCTALMRVAYAGYDILVQQLMQHGADKDITDSDGRRAYDYYVTRHHNPDIEDQLR
;
A
#
# COMPACT_ATOMS: atom_id res chain seq x y z
N MET A 1 13.91 25.78 9.64
CA MET A 1 12.44 25.99 9.71
C MET A 1 12.11 26.95 10.84
N GLY A 2 11.36 28.02 10.57
CA GLY A 2 10.91 28.98 11.59
C GLY A 2 9.77 28.45 12.48
N GLN A 3 9.39 29.24 13.50
CA GLN A 3 8.35 28.85 14.46
C GLN A 3 6.95 28.80 13.82
N LEU A 4 6.72 29.64 12.81
CA LEU A 4 5.44 29.73 12.09
C LEU A 4 5.21 28.44 11.28
N GLU A 5 6.20 28.01 10.50
CA GLU A 5 6.17 26.79 9.71
C GLU A 5 5.94 25.55 10.60
N LYS A 6 6.66 25.45 11.73
CA LYS A 6 6.46 24.36 12.70
C LYS A 6 5.02 24.32 13.21
N ARG A 7 4.46 25.49 13.55
CA ARG A 7 3.08 25.60 14.04
C ARG A 7 2.07 25.21 12.97
N PHE A 8 2.27 25.60 11.71
CA PHE A 8 1.39 25.23 10.61
C PHE A 8 1.37 23.72 10.37
N LEU A 9 2.54 23.09 10.29
CA LEU A 9 2.66 21.65 10.11
C LEU A 9 2.05 20.87 11.28
N GLU A 10 2.20 21.37 12.51
CA GLU A 10 1.58 20.75 13.67
C GLU A 10 0.06 20.89 13.66
N ALA A 11 -0.45 22.09 13.38
CA ALA A 11 -1.89 22.35 13.22
C ALA A 11 -2.51 21.41 12.18
N ALA A 12 -1.86 21.24 11.03
CA ALA A 12 -2.30 20.31 10.00
C ALA A 12 -2.30 18.84 10.49
N THR A 13 -1.31 18.46 11.29
CA THR A 13 -1.20 17.09 11.85
C THR A 13 -2.30 16.76 12.84
N VAL A 14 -2.57 17.67 13.78
CA VAL A 14 -3.59 17.48 14.81
C VAL A 14 -5.01 17.69 14.27
N GLY A 15 -5.14 18.34 13.11
CA GLY A 15 -6.42 18.61 12.47
C GLY A 15 -7.05 19.94 12.90
N ASP A 16 -6.25 20.91 13.32
CA ASP A 16 -6.74 22.24 13.73
C ASP A 16 -7.08 23.08 12.50
N VAL A 17 -8.31 22.92 12.03
CA VAL A 17 -8.90 23.59 10.86
C VAL A 17 -8.80 25.11 10.98
N ASN A 18 -9.01 25.67 12.18
CA ASN A 18 -9.04 27.11 12.38
C ASN A 18 -7.64 27.71 12.24
N VAL A 19 -6.63 27.07 12.83
CA VAL A 19 -5.24 27.53 12.71
C VAL A 19 -4.74 27.36 11.28
N VAL A 20 -4.98 26.21 10.64
CA VAL A 20 -4.60 25.99 9.23
C VAL A 20 -5.23 27.05 8.32
N LYS A 21 -6.55 27.24 8.41
CA LYS A 21 -7.27 28.22 7.58
C LYS A 21 -6.77 29.64 7.80
N LYS A 22 -6.52 30.03 9.05
CA LYS A 22 -5.99 31.35 9.39
C LYS A 22 -4.62 31.57 8.79
N MET A 23 -3.71 30.60 8.93
CA MET A 23 -2.33 30.75 8.45
C MET A 23 -2.24 30.75 6.91
N LEU A 24 -3.10 29.99 6.23
CA LEU A 24 -3.25 30.08 4.77
C LEU A 24 -3.71 31.48 4.33
N ALA A 25 -4.70 32.06 5.03
CA ALA A 25 -5.17 33.42 4.75
C ALA A 25 -4.11 34.50 5.05
N GLU A 26 -3.17 34.23 5.96
CA GLU A 26 -2.01 35.08 6.25
C GLU A 26 -0.86 34.90 5.24
N GLY A 27 -1.03 34.03 4.24
CA GLY A 27 -0.09 33.86 3.14
C GLY A 27 1.09 32.93 3.45
N ILE A 28 0.94 31.99 4.39
CA ILE A 28 1.94 30.93 4.55
C ILE A 28 2.00 30.09 3.28
N ASP A 29 3.22 29.73 2.88
CA ASP A 29 3.43 28.74 1.83
C ASP A 29 2.77 27.41 2.23
N VAL A 30 1.85 26.91 1.42
CA VAL A 30 1.08 25.68 1.67
C VAL A 30 1.99 24.44 1.66
N ASP A 31 3.09 24.49 0.89
CA ASP A 31 4.02 23.37 0.68
C ASP A 31 5.32 23.49 1.50
N VAL A 32 5.26 24.24 2.60
CA VAL A 32 6.28 24.24 3.64
C VAL A 32 6.69 22.82 4.05
N ARG A 33 8.00 22.58 4.11
CA ARG A 33 8.61 21.25 4.35
C ARG A 33 9.40 21.20 5.65
N ASN A 34 9.19 20.14 6.45
CA ASN A 34 10.03 19.84 7.62
C ASN A 34 11.40 19.25 7.24
N GLU A 35 12.20 18.91 8.25
CA GLU A 35 13.54 18.34 8.07
C GLU A 35 13.54 16.98 7.36
N GLU A 36 12.42 16.23 7.41
CA GLU A 36 12.20 14.97 6.68
C GLU A 36 11.55 15.21 5.30
N ASN A 37 11.54 16.46 4.83
CA ASN A 37 10.91 16.90 3.59
C ASN A 37 9.37 16.71 3.54
N ARG A 38 8.69 16.62 4.68
CA ARG A 38 7.23 16.41 4.75
C ARG A 38 6.45 17.72 4.74
N THR A 39 5.43 17.78 3.89
CA THR A 39 4.46 18.89 3.80
C THR A 39 3.32 18.76 4.80
N ALA A 40 2.51 19.81 4.95
CA ALA A 40 1.27 19.78 5.74
C ALA A 40 0.31 18.68 5.25
N LEU A 41 0.17 18.55 3.93
CA LEU A 41 -0.73 17.58 3.30
C LEU A 41 -0.33 16.14 3.66
N MET A 42 0.95 15.78 3.55
CA MET A 42 1.42 14.45 3.97
C MET A 42 1.13 14.12 5.44
N ARG A 43 1.30 15.12 6.32
CA ARG A 43 1.12 14.91 7.76
C ARG A 43 -0.36 14.74 8.10
N CYS A 44 -1.25 15.53 7.50
CA CYS A 44 -2.68 15.48 7.77
C CYS A 44 -3.35 14.24 7.14
N THR A 45 -2.94 13.84 5.93
CA THR A 45 -3.52 12.68 5.23
C THR A 45 -3.17 11.38 5.93
N ARG A 46 -1.92 11.22 6.40
CA ARG A 46 -1.48 10.08 7.23
C ARG A 46 -2.23 9.97 8.57
N ARG A 47 -2.88 11.05 9.02
CA ARG A 47 -3.69 11.10 10.25
C ARG A 47 -5.20 11.11 9.96
N GLY A 48 -5.62 11.04 8.70
CA GLY A 48 -7.03 11.01 8.30
C GLY A 48 -7.76 12.33 8.52
N ARG A 49 -7.06 13.47 8.53
CA ARG A 49 -7.65 14.80 8.82
C ARG A 49 -8.41 15.36 7.62
N LYS A 50 -9.56 14.77 7.28
CA LYS A 50 -10.37 15.10 6.09
C LYS A 50 -10.56 16.61 5.84
N GLN A 51 -11.03 17.36 6.84
CA GLN A 51 -11.28 18.80 6.68
C GLN A 51 -10.00 19.61 6.41
N VAL A 52 -8.89 19.25 7.05
CA VAL A 52 -7.59 19.87 6.77
C VAL A 52 -7.07 19.47 5.40
N THR A 53 -7.21 18.20 5.02
CA THR A 53 -6.86 17.72 3.67
C THR A 53 -7.58 18.55 2.61
N GLN A 54 -8.90 18.74 2.73
CA GLN A 54 -9.67 19.55 1.77
C GLN A 54 -9.15 20.98 1.72
N LEU A 55 -8.94 21.62 2.87
CA LEU A 55 -8.42 22.99 2.93
C LEU A 55 -7.06 23.15 2.25
N LEU A 56 -6.15 22.19 2.44
CA LEU A 56 -4.82 22.23 1.83
C LEU A 56 -4.90 22.01 0.31
N LEU A 57 -5.74 21.09 -0.15
CA LEU A 57 -5.96 20.85 -1.58
C LEU A 57 -6.61 22.07 -2.25
N ASP A 58 -7.61 22.68 -1.62
CA ASP A 58 -8.25 23.92 -2.10
C ASP A 58 -7.26 25.10 -2.16
N ALA A 59 -6.26 25.09 -1.28
CA ALA A 59 -5.18 26.08 -1.26
C ALA A 59 -4.05 25.78 -2.27
N GLY A 60 -4.17 24.72 -3.07
CA GLY A 60 -3.20 24.38 -4.12
C GLY A 60 -1.98 23.62 -3.61
N ALA A 61 -2.08 22.90 -2.49
CA ALA A 61 -1.01 22.00 -2.03
C ALA A 61 -0.62 20.99 -3.12
N ASP A 62 0.68 20.75 -3.30
CA ASP A 62 1.17 19.72 -4.19
C ASP A 62 0.74 18.32 -3.69
N VAL A 63 -0.28 17.76 -4.35
CA VAL A 63 -0.85 16.44 -4.05
C VAL A 63 0.17 15.31 -4.23
N ASN A 64 1.19 15.51 -5.06
CA ASN A 64 2.23 14.56 -5.41
C ASN A 64 3.57 14.86 -4.76
N ALA A 65 3.60 15.78 -3.78
CA ALA A 65 4.79 16.06 -3.00
C ALA A 65 5.39 14.76 -2.44
N VAL A 66 6.71 14.71 -2.33
CA VAL A 66 7.44 13.56 -1.76
C VAL A 66 8.25 13.95 -0.52
N ASP A 67 8.32 13.04 0.45
CA ASP A 67 9.25 13.13 1.59
C ASP A 67 10.66 12.63 1.21
N GLU A 68 11.59 12.61 2.15
CA GLU A 68 12.98 12.18 1.89
C GLU A 68 13.10 10.75 1.35
N ASN A 69 12.07 9.91 1.53
CA ASN A 69 12.04 8.52 1.05
C ASN A 69 11.13 8.35 -0.16
N LEU A 70 10.83 9.44 -0.89
CA LEU A 70 9.88 9.46 -2.01
C LEU A 70 8.42 9.08 -1.64
N LYS A 71 8.03 9.18 -0.36
CA LYS A 71 6.65 8.85 0.04
C LYS A 71 5.69 10.00 -0.25
N THR A 72 4.59 9.69 -0.91
CA THR A 72 3.53 10.66 -1.25
C THR A 72 2.40 10.68 -0.20
N PRO A 73 1.56 11.74 -0.18
CA PRO A 73 0.38 11.80 0.68
C PRO A 73 -0.55 10.58 0.56
N ILE A 74 -0.78 10.07 -0.66
CA ILE A 74 -1.68 8.94 -0.91
C ILE A 74 -1.16 7.64 -0.30
N MET A 75 0.16 7.42 -0.30
CA MET A 75 0.77 6.25 0.36
C MET A 75 0.56 6.28 1.88
N GLY A 76 0.65 7.49 2.47
CA GLY A 76 0.41 7.71 3.90
C GLY A 76 -1.04 7.40 4.30
N ALA A 77 -2.00 7.88 3.52
CA ALA A 77 -3.43 7.62 3.72
C ALA A 77 -3.78 6.13 3.52
N ALA A 78 -3.29 5.52 2.44
CA ALA A 78 -3.51 4.12 2.11
C ALA A 78 -2.95 3.17 3.18
N LYS A 79 -1.72 3.41 3.66
CA LYS A 79 -1.11 2.63 4.75
C LYS A 79 -1.87 2.71 6.07
N LYS A 80 -2.63 3.79 6.29
CA LYS A 80 -3.32 4.06 7.56
C LYS A 80 -4.84 3.83 7.49
N GLY A 81 -5.35 3.36 6.37
CA GLY A 81 -6.76 2.96 6.25
C GLY A 81 -7.71 4.14 6.09
N HIS A 82 -7.24 5.30 5.62
CA HIS A 82 -8.05 6.50 5.48
C HIS A 82 -8.70 6.57 4.09
N GLU A 83 -9.70 5.73 3.84
CA GLU A 83 -10.33 5.55 2.53
C GLU A 83 -10.85 6.84 1.89
N GLU A 84 -11.67 7.62 2.60
CA GLU A 84 -12.16 8.91 2.09
C GLU A 84 -11.03 9.90 1.78
N VAL A 85 -9.91 9.85 2.53
CA VAL A 85 -8.75 10.71 2.23
C VAL A 85 -8.01 10.21 0.99
N VAL A 86 -7.96 8.90 0.74
CA VAL A 86 -7.43 8.35 -0.51
C VAL A 86 -8.26 8.83 -1.69
N GLU A 87 -9.59 8.80 -1.59
CA GLU A 87 -10.51 9.32 -2.63
C GLU A 87 -10.27 10.80 -2.90
N MET A 88 -10.24 11.64 -1.86
CA MET A 88 -9.95 13.07 -2.01
C MET A 88 -8.61 13.35 -2.71
N LEU A 89 -7.58 12.57 -2.42
CA LEU A 89 -6.26 12.73 -3.05
C LEU A 89 -6.29 12.32 -4.53
N ILE A 90 -6.99 11.23 -4.86
CA ILE A 90 -7.17 10.79 -6.26
C ILE A 90 -7.94 11.85 -7.06
N ASP A 91 -9.04 12.38 -6.49
CA ASP A 91 -9.85 13.42 -7.13
C ASP A 91 -9.04 14.71 -7.38
N ALA A 92 -8.05 14.98 -6.52
CA ALA A 92 -7.11 16.09 -6.68
C ALA A 92 -5.92 15.79 -7.61
N GLY A 93 -5.87 14.61 -8.26
CA GLY A 93 -4.83 14.26 -9.23
C GLY A 93 -3.59 13.58 -8.64
N ALA A 94 -3.73 12.89 -7.50
CA ALA A 94 -2.65 12.06 -6.98
C ALA A 94 -2.27 10.95 -7.96
N ASP A 95 -0.97 10.75 -8.18
CA ASP A 95 -0.44 9.62 -8.93
C ASP A 95 -0.63 8.32 -8.12
N VAL A 96 -1.61 7.51 -8.54
CA VAL A 96 -1.92 6.22 -7.92
C VAL A 96 -0.80 5.18 -8.05
N ASN A 97 0.12 5.38 -9.02
CA ASN A 97 1.23 4.48 -9.32
C ASN A 97 2.58 4.99 -8.80
N ALA A 98 2.58 6.12 -8.09
CA ALA A 98 3.78 6.60 -7.42
C ALA A 98 4.35 5.50 -6.51
N ALA A 99 5.67 5.42 -6.49
CA ALA A 99 6.44 4.45 -5.73
C ALA A 99 7.49 5.18 -4.90
N ASP A 100 7.71 4.69 -3.67
CA ASP A 100 8.75 5.23 -2.81
C ASP A 100 10.15 4.73 -3.22
N GLU A 101 11.20 5.07 -2.47
CA GLU A 101 12.58 4.65 -2.78
C GLU A 101 12.75 3.12 -2.88
N GLU A 102 11.89 2.37 -2.20
CA GLU A 102 11.87 0.90 -2.21
C GLU A 102 10.96 0.34 -3.30
N GLY A 103 10.38 1.18 -4.16
CA GLY A 103 9.42 0.78 -5.17
C GLY A 103 8.03 0.44 -4.61
N SER A 104 7.75 0.74 -3.32
CA SER A 104 6.49 0.39 -2.67
C SER A 104 5.39 1.38 -3.02
N THR A 105 4.27 0.86 -3.56
CA THR A 105 3.11 1.67 -3.97
C THR A 105 2.03 1.74 -2.89
N SER A 106 1.07 2.66 -3.06
CA SER A 106 -0.14 2.72 -2.22
C SER A 106 -0.93 1.41 -2.24
N LEU A 107 -0.99 0.73 -3.39
CA LEU A 107 -1.69 -0.55 -3.54
C LEU A 107 -1.05 -1.65 -2.69
N MET A 108 0.28 -1.79 -2.72
CA MET A 108 1.00 -2.76 -1.89
C MET A 108 0.79 -2.50 -0.40
N ARG A 109 0.82 -1.23 0.03
CA ARG A 109 0.62 -0.85 1.43
C ARG A 109 -0.80 -1.15 1.91
N ALA A 110 -1.81 -0.82 1.11
CA ALA A 110 -3.20 -1.14 1.42
C ALA A 110 -3.43 -2.66 1.43
N ALA A 111 -2.78 -3.38 0.52
CA ALA A 111 -2.90 -4.83 0.42
C ALA A 111 -2.32 -5.56 1.64
N PHE A 112 -1.11 -5.19 2.08
CA PHE A 112 -0.51 -5.71 3.30
C PHE A 112 -1.37 -5.42 4.55
N MET A 113 -2.00 -4.26 4.60
CA MET A 113 -2.83 -3.86 5.74
C MET A 113 -4.26 -4.42 5.70
N GLY A 114 -4.66 -5.09 4.61
CA GLY A 114 -6.00 -5.68 4.47
C GLY A 114 -7.12 -4.66 4.17
N TYR A 115 -6.80 -3.46 3.69
CA TYR A 115 -7.81 -2.41 3.43
C TYR A 115 -8.46 -2.58 2.05
N GLU A 116 -9.43 -3.47 1.96
CA GLU A 116 -10.14 -3.81 0.73
C GLU A 116 -10.77 -2.62 0.00
N GLY A 117 -11.44 -1.71 0.72
CA GLY A 117 -12.05 -0.52 0.11
C GLY A 117 -11.03 0.34 -0.62
N ILE A 118 -9.90 0.63 0.04
CA ILE A 118 -8.76 1.35 -0.57
C ILE A 118 -8.18 0.57 -1.76
N VAL A 119 -8.00 -0.74 -1.65
CA VAL A 119 -7.51 -1.58 -2.77
C VAL A 119 -8.44 -1.47 -3.97
N ARG A 120 -9.76 -1.57 -3.77
CA ARG A 120 -10.76 -1.41 -4.83
C ARG A 120 -10.69 -0.03 -5.46
N THR A 121 -10.59 1.02 -4.66
CA THR A 121 -10.50 2.41 -5.12
C THR A 121 -9.23 2.65 -5.93
N LEU A 122 -8.07 2.20 -5.46
CA LEU A 122 -6.81 2.32 -6.20
C LEU A 122 -6.87 1.57 -7.54
N LEU A 123 -7.36 0.32 -7.56
CA LEU A 123 -7.48 -0.47 -8.79
C LEU A 123 -8.48 0.12 -9.78
N ARG A 124 -9.59 0.69 -9.31
CA ARG A 124 -10.56 1.40 -10.17
C ARG A 124 -9.95 2.63 -10.84
N ASN A 125 -8.98 3.26 -10.19
CA ASN A 125 -8.29 4.46 -10.68
C ASN A 125 -6.96 4.16 -11.39
N GLY A 126 -6.73 2.90 -11.82
CA GLY A 126 -5.61 2.56 -12.69
C GLY A 126 -4.30 2.21 -11.96
N ALA A 127 -4.35 1.84 -10.68
CA ALA A 127 -3.18 1.28 -10.01
C ALA A 127 -2.70 -0.01 -10.72
N ASN A 128 -1.39 -0.09 -10.98
CA ASN A 128 -0.75 -1.24 -11.61
C ASN A 128 -0.74 -2.42 -10.64
N ILE A 129 -1.62 -3.39 -10.91
CA ILE A 129 -1.84 -4.55 -10.05
C ILE A 129 -0.61 -5.46 -9.89
N ASN A 130 0.28 -5.46 -10.90
CA ASN A 130 1.46 -6.32 -10.94
C ASN A 130 2.78 -5.53 -10.81
N GLN A 131 2.73 -4.25 -10.39
CA GLN A 131 3.95 -3.51 -10.10
C GLN A 131 4.75 -4.25 -9.03
N GLN A 132 6.06 -4.32 -9.22
CA GLN A 132 7.00 -4.94 -8.30
C GLN A 132 7.82 -3.87 -7.58
N ASP A 133 8.01 -4.06 -6.28
CA ASP A 133 8.94 -3.24 -5.50
C ASP A 133 10.40 -3.66 -5.77
N ILE A 134 11.38 -3.01 -5.12
CA ILE A 134 12.79 -3.39 -5.31
C ILE A 134 13.12 -4.79 -4.80
N LYS A 135 12.22 -5.48 -4.10
CA LYS A 135 12.40 -6.89 -3.73
C LYS A 135 11.66 -7.82 -4.67
N GLY A 136 11.01 -7.32 -5.71
CA GLY A 136 10.21 -8.10 -6.65
C GLY A 136 8.80 -8.40 -6.13
N ARG A 137 8.36 -7.80 -5.02
CA ARG A 137 7.08 -8.11 -4.38
C ARG A 137 5.94 -7.35 -5.03
N THR A 138 4.81 -8.02 -5.24
CA THR A 138 3.56 -7.42 -5.73
C THR A 138 2.56 -7.19 -4.61
N ALA A 139 1.47 -6.47 -4.90
CA ALA A 139 0.37 -6.30 -3.94
C ALA A 139 -0.26 -7.65 -3.52
N LEU A 140 -0.33 -8.63 -4.43
CA LEU A 140 -0.83 -9.97 -4.11
C LEU A 140 0.07 -10.69 -3.11
N MET A 141 1.39 -10.61 -3.29
CA MET A 141 2.35 -11.20 -2.33
C MET A 141 2.24 -10.56 -0.95
N GLU A 142 2.09 -9.24 -0.88
CA GLU A 142 1.90 -8.52 0.38
C GLU A 142 0.59 -8.92 1.08
N ALA A 143 -0.52 -9.05 0.34
CA ALA A 143 -1.79 -9.53 0.89
C ALA A 143 -1.70 -10.98 1.39
N CYS A 144 -1.03 -11.86 0.63
CA CYS A 144 -0.78 -13.25 1.00
C CYS A 144 0.08 -13.37 2.27
N SER A 145 1.13 -12.56 2.39
CA SER A 145 1.96 -12.51 3.61
C SER A 145 1.19 -12.02 4.84
N ALA A 146 0.17 -11.17 4.64
CA ALA A 146 -0.69 -10.69 5.72
C ALA A 146 -1.91 -11.60 6.01
N GLY A 147 -2.19 -12.59 5.15
CA GLY A 147 -3.40 -13.40 5.24
C GLY A 147 -4.69 -12.61 4.96
N ALA A 148 -4.62 -11.54 4.18
CA ALA A 148 -5.75 -10.64 3.91
C ALA A 148 -6.69 -11.23 2.83
N ILE A 149 -7.46 -12.25 3.19
CA ILE A 149 -8.33 -13.04 2.28
C ILE A 149 -9.18 -12.14 1.38
N ASN A 150 -9.86 -11.15 1.96
CA ASN A 150 -10.74 -10.26 1.22
C ASN A 150 -10.01 -9.37 0.20
N VAL A 151 -8.77 -8.98 0.47
CA VAL A 151 -7.92 -8.29 -0.51
C VAL A 151 -7.45 -9.25 -1.59
N ILE A 152 -7.07 -10.48 -1.23
CA ILE A 152 -6.64 -11.51 -2.18
C ILE A 152 -7.76 -11.79 -3.18
N ASP A 153 -9.00 -11.94 -2.71
CA ASP A 153 -10.18 -12.10 -3.56
C ASP A 153 -10.30 -10.96 -4.60
N VAL A 154 -10.12 -9.72 -4.16
CA VAL A 154 -10.17 -8.55 -5.05
C VAL A 154 -9.07 -8.59 -6.10
N LEU A 155 -7.84 -8.89 -5.69
CA LEU A 155 -6.68 -8.90 -6.58
C LEU A 155 -6.81 -10.02 -7.63
N LEU A 156 -7.19 -11.22 -7.21
CA LEU A 156 -7.40 -12.36 -8.11
C LEU A 156 -8.59 -12.13 -9.05
N ALA A 157 -9.70 -11.55 -8.56
CA ALA A 157 -10.83 -11.16 -9.41
C ALA A 157 -10.45 -10.10 -10.45
N ARG A 158 -9.41 -9.30 -10.18
CA ARG A 158 -8.82 -8.32 -11.11
C ARG A 158 -7.64 -8.87 -11.90
N LYS A 159 -7.46 -10.20 -11.91
CA LYS A 159 -6.43 -10.92 -12.67
C LYS A 159 -5.01 -10.48 -12.32
N ALA A 160 -4.74 -10.24 -11.03
CA ALA A 160 -3.36 -10.17 -10.53
C ALA A 160 -2.61 -11.44 -10.98
N ASP A 161 -1.38 -11.27 -11.43
CA ASP A 161 -0.54 -12.40 -11.82
C ASP A 161 -0.09 -13.16 -10.57
N VAL A 162 -0.59 -14.38 -10.44
CA VAL A 162 -0.36 -15.25 -9.28
C VAL A 162 1.04 -15.87 -9.26
N ASN A 163 1.71 -15.89 -10.41
CA ASN A 163 2.99 -16.58 -10.61
C ASN A 163 4.20 -15.66 -10.66
N VAL A 164 4.02 -14.36 -10.37
CA VAL A 164 5.15 -13.44 -10.21
C VAL A 164 6.11 -13.99 -9.16
N GLN A 165 7.40 -13.94 -9.46
CA GLN A 165 8.48 -14.28 -8.53
C GLN A 165 9.15 -13.01 -8.02
N ASP A 166 9.40 -12.97 -6.70
CA ASP A 166 10.21 -11.93 -6.11
C ASP A 166 11.72 -12.17 -6.39
N ARG A 167 12.60 -11.31 -5.87
CA ARG A 167 14.06 -11.43 -6.13
C ARG A 167 14.68 -12.73 -5.61
N MET A 168 14.04 -13.40 -4.66
CA MET A 168 14.47 -14.71 -4.16
C MET A 168 13.78 -15.86 -4.91
N GLY A 169 12.98 -15.56 -5.93
CA GLY A 169 12.20 -16.57 -6.66
C GLY A 169 10.90 -16.95 -5.96
N CYS A 170 10.53 -16.30 -4.85
CA CYS A 170 9.35 -16.68 -4.08
C CYS A 170 8.05 -16.19 -4.73
N THR A 171 7.04 -17.07 -4.82
CA THR A 171 5.70 -16.76 -5.32
C THR A 171 4.71 -16.45 -4.19
N ALA A 172 3.51 -15.97 -4.54
CA ALA A 172 2.40 -15.84 -3.59
C ALA A 172 2.02 -17.20 -2.95
N LEU A 173 2.05 -18.28 -3.73
CA LEU A 173 1.75 -19.63 -3.27
C LEU A 173 2.74 -20.11 -2.20
N MET A 174 4.04 -19.86 -2.38
CA MET A 174 5.06 -20.20 -1.38
C MET A 174 4.85 -19.44 -0.06
N ARG A 175 4.43 -18.16 -0.11
CA ARG A 175 4.16 -17.35 1.08
C ARG A 175 3.00 -17.91 1.91
N VAL A 176 1.90 -18.29 1.27
CA VAL A 176 0.75 -18.88 1.97
C VAL A 176 1.02 -20.31 2.43
N ALA A 177 1.82 -21.07 1.68
CA ALA A 177 2.26 -22.41 2.07
C ALA A 177 3.16 -22.36 3.31
N TYR A 178 4.13 -21.45 3.35
CA TYR A 178 4.97 -21.21 4.54
C TYR A 178 4.14 -20.81 5.77
N ALA A 179 3.10 -19.99 5.57
CA ALA A 179 2.22 -19.53 6.64
C ALA A 179 1.20 -20.59 7.12
N GLY A 180 0.94 -21.63 6.32
CA GLY A 180 -0.05 -22.66 6.64
C GLY A 180 -1.49 -22.21 6.37
N TYR A 181 -1.69 -21.33 5.40
CA TYR A 181 -3.02 -20.85 5.03
C TYR A 181 -3.67 -21.76 4.00
N ASP A 182 -4.16 -22.91 4.45
CA ASP A 182 -4.73 -23.99 3.62
C ASP A 182 -5.78 -23.50 2.61
N ILE A 183 -6.70 -22.63 3.07
CA ILE A 183 -7.73 -22.04 2.22
C ILE A 183 -7.10 -21.19 1.11
N LEU A 184 -6.06 -20.40 1.44
CA LEU A 184 -5.39 -19.56 0.46
C LEU A 184 -4.51 -20.36 -0.49
N VAL A 185 -3.92 -21.48 -0.05
CA VAL A 185 -3.23 -22.42 -0.95
C VAL A 185 -4.22 -22.92 -2.01
N GLN A 186 -5.37 -23.45 -1.58
CA GLN A 186 -6.42 -23.94 -2.49
C GLN A 186 -6.89 -22.84 -3.44
N GLN A 187 -7.13 -21.64 -2.91
CA GLN A 187 -7.61 -20.50 -3.68
C GLN A 187 -6.60 -20.07 -4.75
N LEU A 188 -5.31 -19.92 -4.41
CA LEU A 188 -4.29 -19.55 -5.40
C LEU A 188 -4.13 -20.64 -6.48
N MET A 189 -4.19 -21.93 -6.11
CA MET A 189 -4.17 -23.04 -7.06
C MET A 189 -5.36 -23.00 -8.04
N GLN A 190 -6.57 -22.69 -7.54
CA GLN A 190 -7.76 -22.50 -8.40
C GLN A 190 -7.60 -21.34 -9.39
N HIS A 191 -6.80 -20.34 -9.02
CA HIS A 191 -6.47 -19.19 -9.87
C HIS A 191 -5.21 -19.41 -10.74
N GLY A 192 -4.71 -20.65 -10.84
CA GLY A 192 -3.62 -21.01 -11.74
C GLY A 192 -2.23 -20.79 -11.17
N ALA A 193 -2.08 -20.79 -9.84
CA ALA A 193 -0.77 -20.82 -9.22
C ALA A 193 0.00 -22.08 -9.66
N ASP A 194 1.21 -21.88 -10.16
CA ASP A 194 2.13 -22.95 -10.51
C ASP A 194 2.86 -23.42 -9.25
N LYS A 195 2.54 -24.64 -8.80
CA LYS A 195 3.12 -25.27 -7.62
C LYS A 195 4.56 -25.76 -7.81
N ASP A 196 5.01 -25.86 -9.06
CA ASP A 196 6.32 -26.40 -9.40
C ASP A 196 7.38 -25.30 -9.63
N ILE A 197 6.98 -24.02 -9.58
CA ILE A 197 7.94 -22.92 -9.51
C ILE A 197 8.84 -23.11 -8.28
N THR A 198 10.14 -22.94 -8.47
CA THR A 198 11.15 -22.99 -7.42
C THR A 198 11.74 -21.62 -7.13
N ASP A 199 12.07 -21.38 -5.87
CA ASP A 199 12.84 -20.23 -5.42
C ASP A 199 14.35 -20.40 -5.76
N SER A 200 15.18 -19.46 -5.31
CA SER A 200 16.63 -19.48 -5.53
C SER A 200 17.35 -20.65 -4.86
N ASP A 201 16.73 -21.27 -3.84
CA ASP A 201 17.25 -22.45 -3.14
C ASP A 201 16.73 -23.76 -3.76
N GLY A 202 15.96 -23.70 -4.84
CA GLY A 202 15.33 -24.85 -5.48
C GLY A 202 14.11 -25.39 -4.73
N ARG A 203 13.55 -24.63 -3.77
CA ARG A 203 12.38 -25.03 -3.00
C ARG A 203 11.10 -24.60 -3.70
N ARG A 204 10.11 -25.49 -3.73
CA ARG A 204 8.76 -25.20 -4.20
C ARG A 204 7.79 -25.01 -3.03
N ALA A 205 6.54 -24.63 -3.32
CA ALA A 205 5.53 -24.39 -2.28
C ALA A 205 5.33 -25.60 -1.34
N TYR A 206 5.42 -26.82 -1.88
CA TYR A 206 5.37 -28.06 -1.10
C TYR A 206 6.41 -28.10 0.03
N ASP A 207 7.67 -27.77 -0.28
CA ASP A 207 8.78 -27.86 0.67
C ASP A 207 8.62 -26.90 1.86
N TYR A 208 8.07 -25.72 1.58
CA TYR A 208 7.70 -24.74 2.61
C TYR A 208 6.55 -25.21 3.49
N TYR A 209 5.59 -25.95 2.92
CA TYR A 209 4.43 -26.45 3.65
C TYR A 209 4.80 -27.59 4.60
N VAL A 210 5.37 -28.69 4.08
CA VAL A 210 5.63 -29.92 4.86
C VAL A 210 6.66 -29.76 5.97
N THR A 211 7.52 -28.75 5.88
CA THR A 211 8.50 -28.47 6.93
C THR A 211 7.87 -27.86 8.19
N ARG A 212 6.64 -27.35 8.10
CA ARG A 212 5.99 -26.56 9.17
C ARG A 212 4.56 -26.99 9.47
N HIS A 213 3.86 -27.55 8.49
CA HIS A 213 2.43 -27.87 8.52
C HIS A 213 2.21 -29.28 7.98
N HIS A 214 1.13 -29.94 8.42
CA HIS A 214 0.87 -31.36 8.16
C HIS A 214 -0.63 -31.57 7.89
N ASN A 215 -1.12 -31.05 6.77
CA ASN A 215 -2.45 -31.33 6.25
C ASN A 215 -2.32 -32.19 4.98
N PRO A 216 -2.69 -33.48 5.05
CA PRO A 216 -2.54 -34.41 3.92
C PRO A 216 -3.21 -33.94 2.63
N ASP A 217 -4.37 -33.28 2.73
CA ASP A 217 -5.11 -32.81 1.55
C ASP A 217 -4.34 -31.70 0.83
N ILE A 218 -3.70 -30.80 1.58
CA ILE A 218 -2.89 -29.71 1.01
C ILE A 218 -1.54 -30.24 0.51
N GLU A 219 -0.93 -31.18 1.24
CA GLU A 219 0.27 -31.86 0.78
C GLU A 219 0.04 -32.53 -0.58
N ASP A 220 -1.03 -33.30 -0.72
CA ASP A 220 -1.36 -33.99 -1.98
C ASP A 220 -1.61 -32.99 -3.12
N GLN A 221 -2.22 -31.84 -2.85
CA GLN A 221 -2.41 -30.80 -3.86
C GLN A 221 -1.10 -30.15 -4.30
N LEU A 222 -0.16 -29.95 -3.36
CA LEU A 222 1.15 -29.32 -3.61
C LEU A 222 2.22 -30.29 -4.13
N ARG A 223 2.04 -31.61 -4.00
CA ARG A 223 2.97 -32.63 -4.51
C ARG A 223 3.11 -32.60 -6.02
#